data_AF-A0A2N2DUS4-F1
#
_entry.id   AF-A0A2N2DUS4-F1
#
_cell.length_a   1.000
_cell.length_b   1.000
_cell.length_c   1.000
_cell.angle_alpha   90.00
_cell.angle_beta   90.00
_cell.angle_gamma   90.00
#
_symmetry.space_group_name_H-M   'P 1'
#
loop_
_entity.id
_entity.type
_entity.pdbx_description
1 polymer ?
#
loop_
_entity_poly.entity_id
_entity_poly.type
_entity_poly.pdbx_seq_one_letter_code
_entity_poly.pdbx_strand_id
1 'polypeptide(L)'
;MKKILIFISILLVAFSMTACAPKEEKIEITFKQNKPEIDGQLQAFAAAYEAETGVKVNIVSCGGSSCSLGDMLRSDYASGNLPEIFTIDGIEAYNEWAAVISDLSAEKWVADTDVAFKVNGKVVGFPVNVEGWGMAYNADLLEQAEIDPATLNNYDAYVAAFEKLNSMKAELGIDSVVSMAAGPGMYWVTGHHNFNSLLSNGLPYGDLSVTNALLAGNVNAARLDEYADWVNLLFTYADKTVLTTGNYDSQVGAFLNQKAVFLHQGNWVDGNLKDATFDMAFAPHGSS
;
A
#
# COMPACT_ATOMS: atom_id res chain seq x y z
N MET A 1 -25.90 56.27 54.81
CA MET A 1 -24.53 56.12 54.28
C MET A 1 -23.90 54.74 54.55
N LYS A 2 -24.07 54.11 55.71
CA LYS A 2 -23.50 52.77 56.00
C LYS A 2 -24.12 51.58 55.24
N LYS A 3 -25.37 51.68 54.75
CA LYS A 3 -26.04 50.59 53.99
C LYS A 3 -25.72 50.59 52.48
N ILE A 4 -25.17 51.68 51.95
CA ILE A 4 -24.81 51.80 50.53
C ILE A 4 -23.36 51.34 50.27
N LEU A 5 -22.47 51.47 51.26
CA LEU A 5 -21.08 50.97 51.14
C LEU A 5 -21.00 49.43 51.13
N ILE A 6 -21.89 48.72 51.82
CA ILE A 6 -21.85 47.24 51.87
C ILE A 6 -22.23 46.62 50.51
N PHE A 7 -23.11 47.27 49.75
CA PHE A 7 -23.51 46.77 48.42
C PHE A 7 -22.44 46.96 47.35
N ILE A 8 -21.60 48.00 47.45
CA ILE A 8 -20.51 48.26 46.49
C ILE A 8 -19.32 47.33 46.75
N SER A 9 -19.06 46.95 48.01
CA SER A 9 -18.01 45.97 48.34
C SER A 9 -18.37 44.52 47.97
N ILE A 10 -19.66 44.18 47.85
CA ILE A 10 -20.10 42.85 47.39
C ILE A 10 -20.08 42.77 45.85
N LEU A 11 -20.32 43.90 45.15
CA LEU A 11 -20.28 43.93 43.68
C LEU A 11 -18.85 43.88 43.10
N LEU A 12 -17.83 44.36 43.84
CA LEU A 12 -16.44 44.30 43.38
C LEU A 12 -15.76 42.94 43.58
N VAL A 13 -16.29 42.05 44.43
CA VAL A 13 -15.77 40.68 44.63
C VAL A 13 -16.42 39.69 43.65
N ALA A 14 -17.55 40.05 43.04
CA ALA A 14 -18.23 39.20 42.06
C ALA A 14 -17.63 39.26 40.64
N PHE A 15 -16.68 40.17 40.37
CA PHE A 15 -16.06 40.33 39.05
C PHE A 15 -14.61 39.81 38.95
N SER A 16 -14.07 39.22 40.02
CA SER A 16 -12.73 38.62 40.05
C SER A 16 -12.73 37.09 40.00
N MET A 17 -13.88 36.45 39.79
CA MET A 17 -13.95 35.07 39.33
C MET A 17 -14.07 35.04 37.80
N THR A 18 -13.05 35.57 37.11
CA THR A 18 -12.70 35.04 35.79
C THR A 18 -12.26 33.60 36.05
N ALA A 19 -13.21 32.68 35.92
CA ALA A 19 -12.92 31.27 35.84
C ALA A 19 -11.80 31.10 34.80
N CYS A 20 -10.63 30.62 35.22
CA CYS A 20 -9.81 29.80 34.37
C CYS A 20 -10.68 28.60 34.01
N ALA A 21 -11.54 28.75 32.98
CA ALA A 21 -12.00 27.59 32.24
C ALA A 21 -10.70 26.88 31.81
N PRO A 22 -10.54 25.58 32.11
CA PRO A 22 -9.43 24.83 31.54
C PRO A 22 -9.51 25.06 30.04
N LYS A 23 -8.42 25.58 29.46
CA LYS A 23 -8.28 25.70 28.02
C LYS A 23 -8.49 24.28 27.52
N GLU A 24 -9.61 24.01 26.84
CA GLU A 24 -9.84 22.72 26.19
C GLU A 24 -8.61 22.45 25.34
N GLU A 25 -7.80 21.51 25.80
CA GLU A 25 -6.58 21.14 25.11
C GLU A 25 -7.05 20.36 23.89
N LYS A 26 -7.08 21.06 22.75
CA LYS A 26 -7.41 20.44 21.47
C LYS A 26 -6.34 19.40 21.19
N ILE A 27 -6.72 18.13 21.32
CA ILE A 27 -5.86 17.01 20.96
C ILE A 27 -5.88 16.93 19.43
N GLU A 28 -4.69 17.02 18.84
CA GLU A 28 -4.47 16.83 17.41
C GLU A 28 -3.49 15.68 17.24
N ILE A 29 -3.86 14.71 16.39
CA ILE A 29 -3.07 13.52 16.07
C ILE A 29 -2.74 13.58 14.59
N THR A 30 -1.49 13.37 14.21
CA THR A 30 -1.12 13.18 12.81
C THR A 30 -1.01 11.70 12.50
N PHE A 31 -1.76 11.25 11.49
CA PHE A 31 -1.66 9.91 10.93
C PHE A 31 -1.09 9.98 9.51
N LYS A 32 0.14 9.49 9.34
CA LYS A 32 0.85 9.51 8.05
C LYS A 32 0.96 8.10 7.45
N GLN A 33 0.51 7.93 6.21
CA GLN A 33 0.23 6.60 5.65
C GLN A 33 0.55 6.51 4.15
N ASN A 34 0.78 5.30 3.63
CA ASN A 34 1.29 5.07 2.26
C ASN A 34 0.30 4.50 1.21
N LYS A 35 -0.99 4.57 1.52
CA LYS A 35 -2.16 4.07 0.77
C LYS A 35 -3.04 5.24 0.31
N PRO A 36 -2.61 6.06 -0.66
CA PRO A 36 -3.39 7.20 -1.14
C PRO A 36 -4.78 6.82 -1.68
N GLU A 37 -4.96 5.58 -2.13
CA GLU A 37 -6.21 5.02 -2.65
C GLU A 37 -7.35 4.94 -1.61
N ILE A 38 -7.02 4.94 -0.32
CA ILE A 38 -8.01 4.97 0.78
C ILE A 38 -8.07 6.32 1.50
N ASP A 39 -7.39 7.37 0.98
CA ASP A 39 -7.34 8.68 1.63
C ASP A 39 -8.74 9.24 1.88
N GLY A 40 -9.63 9.21 0.88
CA GLY A 40 -10.99 9.72 1.03
C GLY A 40 -11.77 9.06 2.17
N GLN A 41 -11.60 7.74 2.34
CA GLN A 41 -12.22 6.96 3.40
C GLN A 41 -11.62 7.33 4.77
N LEU A 42 -10.30 7.50 4.85
CA LEU A 42 -9.61 7.93 6.07
C LEU A 42 -9.98 9.36 6.49
N GLN A 43 -10.09 10.29 5.54
CA GLN A 43 -10.53 11.67 5.79
C GLN A 43 -11.98 11.69 6.32
N ALA A 44 -12.87 10.88 5.74
CA ALA A 44 -14.25 10.75 6.20
C ALA A 44 -14.31 10.17 7.62
N PHE A 45 -13.49 9.16 7.92
CA PHE A 45 -13.36 8.60 9.26
C PHE A 45 -12.84 9.62 10.27
N ALA A 46 -11.78 10.36 9.93
CA ALA A 46 -11.21 11.40 10.77
C ALA A 46 -12.24 12.49 11.12
N ALA A 47 -13.05 12.92 10.13
CA ALA A 47 -14.11 13.91 10.36
C ALA A 47 -15.22 13.37 11.28
N ALA A 48 -15.63 12.11 11.12
CA ALA A 48 -16.61 11.47 11.99
C ALA A 48 -16.06 11.32 13.43
N TYR A 49 -14.80 10.91 13.56
CA TYR A 49 -14.12 10.76 14.83
C TYR A 49 -13.97 12.10 15.56
N GLU A 50 -13.61 13.17 14.86
CA GLU A 50 -13.54 14.52 15.44
C GLU A 50 -14.93 15.00 15.91
N ALA A 51 -15.99 14.75 15.13
CA ALA A 51 -17.34 15.12 15.52
C ALA A 51 -17.84 14.38 16.79
N GLU A 52 -17.42 13.12 16.97
CA GLU A 52 -17.80 12.30 18.13
C GLU A 52 -16.95 12.58 19.37
N THR A 53 -15.65 12.78 19.20
CA THR A 53 -14.68 12.80 20.31
C THR A 53 -14.08 14.18 20.59
N GLY A 54 -14.18 15.12 19.65
CA GLY A 54 -13.47 16.40 19.67
C GLY A 54 -11.97 16.31 19.36
N VAL A 55 -11.44 15.12 19.07
CA VAL A 55 -10.03 14.91 18.72
C VAL A 55 -9.86 15.07 17.21
N LYS A 56 -8.98 15.98 16.80
CA LYS A 56 -8.67 16.18 15.39
C LYS A 56 -7.64 15.16 14.92
N VAL A 57 -7.89 14.52 13.78
CA VAL A 57 -6.93 13.62 13.14
C VAL A 57 -6.52 14.20 11.80
N ASN A 58 -5.26 14.59 11.68
CA ASN A 58 -4.65 15.09 10.44
C ASN A 58 -4.11 13.90 9.64
N ILE A 59 -4.82 13.52 8.58
CA ILE A 59 -4.43 12.44 7.67
C ILE A 59 -3.46 13.00 6.62
N VAL A 60 -2.28 12.37 6.52
CA VAL A 60 -1.27 12.68 5.51
C VAL A 60 -0.98 11.43 4.69
N SER A 61 -1.39 11.45 3.42
CA SER A 61 -1.33 10.31 2.52
C SER A 61 -0.21 10.47 1.50
N CYS A 62 0.62 9.44 1.34
CA CYS A 62 1.79 9.47 0.47
C CYS A 62 2.09 8.11 -0.17
N GLY A 63 1.84 7.91 -1.46
CA GLY A 63 2.14 6.61 -2.09
C GLY A 63 2.20 6.64 -3.62
N GLY A 64 2.19 5.44 -4.21
CA GLY A 64 2.43 5.24 -5.63
C GLY A 64 3.86 5.63 -5.99
N SER A 65 4.02 6.59 -6.90
CA SER A 65 5.32 7.15 -7.30
C SER A 65 5.47 8.64 -6.90
N SER A 66 4.54 9.18 -6.12
CA SER A 66 4.44 10.63 -5.89
C SER A 66 5.34 11.14 -4.75
N CYS A 67 5.69 10.26 -3.80
CA CYS A 67 6.52 10.57 -2.65
C CYS A 67 6.99 9.28 -1.95
N SER A 68 7.85 9.44 -0.94
CA SER A 68 8.44 8.35 -0.14
C SER A 68 8.10 8.57 1.33
N LEU A 69 7.31 7.66 1.92
CA LEU A 69 6.92 7.75 3.33
C LEU A 69 8.14 7.73 4.26
N GLY A 70 9.12 6.87 3.98
CA GLY A 70 10.36 6.79 4.76
C GLY A 70 11.14 8.10 4.76
N ASP A 71 11.25 8.78 3.61
CA ASP A 71 11.95 10.07 3.54
C ASP A 71 11.18 11.18 4.27
N MET A 72 9.84 11.17 4.19
CA MET A 72 9.01 12.08 4.97
C MET A 72 9.20 11.86 6.47
N LEU A 73 9.16 10.61 6.95
CA LEU A 73 9.34 10.29 8.37
C LEU A 73 10.73 10.69 8.89
N ARG A 74 11.80 10.47 8.12
CA ARG A 74 13.14 10.96 8.47
C ARG A 74 13.20 12.48 8.58
N SER A 75 12.55 13.18 7.64
CA SER A 75 12.48 14.64 7.66
C SER A 75 11.69 15.16 8.86
N ASP A 76 10.55 14.55 9.17
CA ASP A 76 9.73 14.87 10.33
C ASP A 76 10.50 14.65 11.63
N TYR A 77 11.16 13.50 11.77
CA TYR A 77 11.97 13.15 12.93
C TYR A 77 13.10 14.16 13.16
N ALA A 78 13.86 14.50 12.10
CA ALA A 78 14.92 15.51 12.18
C ALA A 78 14.38 16.90 12.56
N SER A 79 13.13 17.19 12.23
CA SER A 79 12.45 18.45 12.53
C SER A 79 11.73 18.46 13.89
N GLY A 80 11.74 17.34 14.62
CA GLY A 80 11.02 17.19 15.89
C GLY A 80 9.49 17.09 15.76
N ASN A 81 8.99 16.74 14.56
CA ASN A 81 7.56 16.69 14.21
C ASN A 81 7.13 15.28 13.78
N LEU A 82 7.73 14.22 14.34
CA LEU A 82 7.36 12.84 14.02
C LEU A 82 5.86 12.63 14.29
N PRO A 83 5.08 12.05 13.35
CA PRO A 83 3.65 11.82 13.55
C PRO A 83 3.39 10.78 14.66
N GLU A 84 2.26 10.92 15.34
CA GLU A 84 1.83 9.98 16.39
C GLU A 84 1.49 8.59 15.83
N ILE A 85 0.97 8.53 14.59
CA ILE A 85 0.62 7.28 13.91
C ILE A 85 1.27 7.28 12.53
N PHE A 86 2.00 6.22 12.20
CA PHE A 86 2.55 6.02 10.86
C PHE A 86 2.62 4.55 10.45
N THR A 87 2.64 4.31 9.15
CA THR A 87 2.77 2.94 8.60
C THR A 87 4.17 2.38 8.84
N ILE A 88 4.22 1.12 9.27
CA ILE A 88 5.41 0.27 9.24
C ILE A 88 5.22 -0.69 8.06
N ASP A 89 6.03 -0.56 7.02
CA ASP A 89 5.91 -1.34 5.77
C ASP A 89 6.71 -2.65 5.79
N GLY A 90 7.46 -2.92 6.85
CA GLY A 90 8.20 -4.16 7.04
C GLY A 90 9.18 -4.11 8.21
N ILE A 91 9.96 -5.17 8.35
CA ILE A 91 10.92 -5.31 9.46
C ILE A 91 12.02 -4.24 9.43
N GLU A 92 12.47 -3.81 8.26
CA GLU A 92 13.51 -2.78 8.15
C GLU A 92 13.01 -1.40 8.58
N ALA A 93 11.79 -1.00 8.20
CA ALA A 93 11.19 0.22 8.74
C ALA A 93 10.96 0.11 10.24
N TYR A 94 10.55 -1.05 10.75
CA TYR A 94 10.49 -1.25 12.19
C TYR A 94 11.84 -1.04 12.86
N ASN A 95 12.91 -1.64 12.33
CA ASN A 95 14.25 -1.53 12.90
C ASN A 95 14.72 -0.06 12.94
N GLU A 96 14.39 0.73 11.91
CA GLU A 96 14.67 2.17 11.87
C GLU A 96 13.95 2.93 12.99
N TRP A 97 12.69 2.57 13.29
CA TRP A 97 11.84 3.28 14.25
C TRP A 97 11.72 2.59 15.62
N ALA A 98 12.42 1.48 15.86
CA ALA A 98 12.21 0.60 17.01
C ALA A 98 12.29 1.32 18.38
N ALA A 99 13.08 2.40 18.46
CA ALA A 99 13.23 3.20 19.68
C ALA A 99 12.00 4.07 20.03
N VAL A 100 11.11 4.32 19.06
CA VAL A 100 9.94 5.22 19.21
C VAL A 100 8.60 4.51 19.01
N ILE A 101 8.61 3.20 18.72
CA ILE A 101 7.39 2.39 18.55
C ILE A 101 6.87 1.87 19.89
N SER A 102 5.57 2.04 20.11
CA SER A 102 4.87 1.58 21.32
C SER A 102 4.58 0.08 21.27
N ASP A 103 4.54 -0.55 22.46
CA ASP A 103 4.04 -1.90 22.64
C ASP A 103 2.51 -1.86 22.75
N LEU A 104 1.82 -2.35 21.72
CA LEU A 104 0.37 -2.33 21.60
C LEU A 104 -0.27 -3.66 22.02
N SER A 105 0.50 -4.57 22.64
CA SER A 105 0.03 -5.93 22.95
C SER A 105 -1.17 -5.96 23.90
N ALA A 106 -1.38 -4.91 24.70
CA ALA A 106 -2.49 -4.79 25.64
C ALA A 106 -3.75 -4.15 25.05
N GLU A 107 -3.70 -3.68 23.79
CA GLU A 107 -4.83 -3.02 23.16
C GLU A 107 -5.95 -4.00 22.82
N LYS A 108 -7.21 -3.57 22.98
CA LYS A 108 -8.38 -4.45 22.80
C LYS A 108 -8.49 -4.99 21.37
N TRP A 109 -8.14 -4.18 20.38
CA TRP A 109 -8.22 -4.54 18.97
C TRP A 109 -7.29 -5.70 18.60
N VAL A 110 -6.30 -6.03 19.42
CA VAL A 110 -5.41 -7.18 19.17
C VAL A 110 -6.20 -8.49 19.07
N ALA A 111 -7.35 -8.59 19.74
CA ALA A 111 -8.25 -9.74 19.63
C ALA A 111 -9.07 -9.76 18.32
N ASP A 112 -9.11 -8.66 17.57
CA ASP A 112 -9.92 -8.50 16.36
C ASP A 112 -9.14 -8.91 15.09
N THR A 113 -7.88 -9.35 15.21
CA THR A 113 -7.04 -9.71 14.06
C THR A 113 -6.00 -10.78 14.37
N ASP A 114 -5.80 -11.69 13.43
CA ASP A 114 -4.75 -12.71 13.50
C ASP A 114 -3.42 -12.25 12.84
N VAL A 115 -3.43 -11.12 12.14
CA VAL A 115 -2.32 -10.65 11.28
C VAL A 115 -1.68 -9.35 11.78
N ALA A 116 -1.79 -9.05 13.08
CA ALA A 116 -1.09 -7.92 13.67
C ALA A 116 0.42 -8.01 13.45
N PHE A 117 1.08 -6.87 13.22
CA PHE A 117 2.53 -6.85 13.03
C PHE A 117 3.22 -7.07 14.38
N LYS A 118 3.98 -8.18 14.48
CA LYS A 118 4.62 -8.63 15.71
C LYS A 118 6.13 -8.69 15.57
N VAL A 119 6.84 -8.13 16.55
CA VAL A 119 8.30 -8.22 16.64
C VAL A 119 8.68 -8.62 18.06
N ASN A 120 9.53 -9.64 18.21
CA ASN A 120 9.99 -10.14 19.51
C ASN A 120 8.84 -10.45 20.51
N GLY A 121 7.73 -10.98 20.00
CA GLY A 121 6.56 -11.34 20.81
C GLY A 121 5.64 -10.17 21.19
N LYS A 122 5.96 -8.95 20.77
CA LYS A 122 5.14 -7.75 20.99
C LYS A 122 4.35 -7.38 19.75
N VAL A 123 3.11 -6.96 19.92
CA VAL A 123 2.33 -6.32 18.86
C VAL A 123 2.77 -4.86 18.76
N VAL A 124 3.17 -4.45 17.56
CA VAL A 124 3.74 -3.11 17.32
C VAL A 124 3.03 -2.35 16.20
N GLY A 125 2.01 -2.97 15.57
CA GLY A 125 1.23 -2.32 14.52
C GLY A 125 -0.12 -2.99 14.30
N PHE A 126 -1.12 -2.14 14.07
CA PHE A 126 -2.44 -2.55 13.59
C PHE A 126 -2.39 -2.82 12.08
N PRO A 127 -2.91 -3.95 11.58
CA PRO A 127 -2.93 -4.25 10.15
C PRO A 127 -4.04 -3.43 9.47
N VAL A 128 -3.67 -2.54 8.56
CA VAL A 128 -4.64 -1.64 7.88
C VAL A 128 -5.33 -2.30 6.68
N ASN A 129 -4.71 -3.28 6.04
CA ASN A 129 -5.28 -4.06 4.96
C ASN A 129 -4.56 -5.41 4.79
N VAL A 130 -5.20 -6.31 4.05
CA VAL A 130 -4.59 -7.53 3.52
C VAL A 130 -4.55 -7.40 2.01
N GLU A 131 -3.38 -7.61 1.43
CA GLU A 131 -3.17 -7.43 0.00
C GLU A 131 -2.76 -8.73 -0.67
N GLY A 132 -3.33 -8.95 -1.85
CA GLY A 132 -2.90 -9.96 -2.80
C GLY A 132 -2.48 -9.28 -4.09
N TRP A 133 -1.36 -9.69 -4.65
CA TRP A 133 -0.88 -9.22 -5.94
C TRP A 133 -0.56 -10.39 -6.85
N GLY A 134 -0.54 -10.10 -8.14
CA GLY A 134 -0.32 -11.09 -9.18
C GLY A 134 -0.42 -10.46 -10.55
N MET A 135 -0.89 -11.26 -11.50
CA MET A 135 -1.25 -10.77 -12.83
C MET A 135 -2.76 -10.53 -12.86
N ALA A 136 -3.20 -9.30 -12.63
CA ALA A 136 -4.57 -8.92 -12.99
C ALA A 136 -4.72 -9.07 -14.50
N TYR A 137 -5.86 -9.59 -14.97
CA TYR A 137 -6.11 -9.81 -16.39
C TYR A 137 -7.50 -9.32 -16.80
N ASN A 138 -7.62 -8.90 -18.06
CA ASN A 138 -8.90 -8.62 -18.70
C ASN A 138 -9.47 -9.95 -19.24
N ALA A 139 -10.54 -10.45 -18.62
CA ALA A 139 -11.13 -11.74 -18.95
C ALA A 139 -11.68 -11.80 -20.39
N ASP A 140 -12.30 -10.71 -20.84
CA ASP A 140 -12.89 -10.60 -22.18
C ASP A 140 -11.81 -10.72 -23.28
N LEU A 141 -10.63 -10.13 -23.05
CA LEU A 141 -9.50 -10.24 -23.99
C LEU A 141 -8.87 -11.64 -24.00
N LEU A 142 -8.83 -12.32 -22.85
CA LEU A 142 -8.40 -13.71 -22.81
C LEU A 142 -9.39 -14.64 -23.51
N GLU A 143 -10.70 -14.41 -23.32
CA GLU A 143 -11.76 -15.17 -23.99
C GLU A 143 -11.68 -14.99 -25.52
N GLN A 144 -11.54 -13.75 -26.01
CA GLN A 144 -11.35 -13.47 -27.43
C GLN A 144 -10.10 -14.15 -28.01
N ALA A 145 -9.05 -14.27 -27.20
CA ALA A 145 -7.84 -15.00 -27.56
C ALA A 145 -7.93 -16.50 -27.27
N GLU A 146 -9.07 -17.04 -26.85
CA GLU A 146 -9.28 -18.45 -26.48
C GLU A 146 -8.21 -18.96 -25.48
N ILE A 147 -7.88 -18.17 -24.46
CA ILE A 147 -6.95 -18.52 -23.38
C ILE A 147 -7.76 -18.76 -22.10
N ASP A 148 -7.69 -19.98 -21.57
CA ASP A 148 -8.28 -20.30 -20.27
C ASP A 148 -7.34 -19.81 -19.14
N PRO A 149 -7.75 -18.83 -18.31
CA PRO A 149 -6.91 -18.30 -17.24
C PRO A 149 -6.50 -19.35 -16.20
N ALA A 150 -7.25 -20.45 -16.05
CA ALA A 150 -6.87 -21.54 -15.13
C ALA A 150 -5.58 -22.25 -15.56
N THR A 151 -5.17 -22.10 -16.82
CA THR A 151 -3.92 -22.66 -17.36
C THR A 151 -2.69 -21.81 -17.05
N LEU A 152 -2.86 -20.54 -16.65
CA LEU A 152 -1.80 -19.59 -16.34
C LEU A 152 -1.21 -19.84 -14.93
N ASN A 153 -0.53 -20.97 -14.75
CA ASN A 153 -0.02 -21.42 -13.46
C ASN A 153 1.47 -21.83 -13.46
N ASN A 154 2.15 -21.66 -14.59
CA ASN A 154 3.58 -21.96 -14.76
C ASN A 154 4.17 -21.10 -15.89
N TYR A 155 5.50 -21.09 -15.98
CA TYR A 155 6.23 -20.22 -16.90
C TYR A 155 5.90 -20.49 -18.37
N ASP A 156 5.89 -21.76 -18.79
CA ASP A 156 5.63 -22.14 -20.19
C ASP A 156 4.22 -21.73 -20.64
N ALA A 157 3.22 -21.84 -19.75
CA ALA A 157 1.86 -21.38 -20.03
C ALA A 157 1.80 -19.86 -20.25
N TYR A 158 2.53 -19.09 -19.46
CA TYR A 158 2.64 -17.65 -19.64
C TYR A 158 3.37 -17.27 -20.94
N VAL A 159 4.45 -17.97 -21.29
CA VAL A 159 5.16 -17.77 -22.56
C VAL A 159 4.20 -17.98 -23.74
N ALA A 160 3.50 -19.11 -23.77
CA ALA A 160 2.56 -19.44 -24.85
C ALA A 160 1.41 -18.43 -24.94
N ALA A 161 0.85 -18.03 -23.80
CA ALA A 161 -0.21 -17.02 -23.75
C ALA A 161 0.27 -15.66 -24.25
N PHE A 162 1.45 -15.21 -23.83
CA PHE A 162 1.99 -13.91 -24.22
C PHE A 162 2.36 -13.86 -25.69
N GLU A 163 2.94 -14.93 -26.23
CA GLU A 163 3.21 -15.06 -27.67
C GLU A 163 1.91 -14.95 -28.49
N LYS A 164 0.86 -15.70 -28.09
CA LYS A 164 -0.45 -15.66 -28.75
C LYS A 164 -1.04 -14.25 -28.72
N LEU A 165 -1.17 -13.65 -27.54
CA LEU A 165 -1.73 -12.30 -27.37
C LEU A 165 -0.94 -11.24 -28.14
N ASN A 166 0.40 -11.35 -28.14
CA ASN A 166 1.25 -10.43 -28.89
C ASN A 166 1.06 -10.54 -30.41
N SER A 167 0.81 -11.77 -30.91
CA SER A 167 0.47 -11.97 -32.33
C SER A 167 -0.90 -11.38 -32.72
N MET A 168 -1.80 -11.22 -31.74
CA MET A 168 -3.17 -10.74 -31.91
C MET A 168 -3.35 -9.24 -31.58
N LYS A 169 -2.28 -8.48 -31.33
CA LYS A 169 -2.37 -7.08 -30.86
C LYS A 169 -3.33 -6.20 -31.67
N ALA A 170 -3.27 -6.29 -33.00
CA ALA A 170 -4.11 -5.48 -33.88
C ALA A 170 -5.59 -5.88 -33.81
N GLU A 171 -5.88 -7.18 -33.63
CA GLU A 171 -7.23 -7.71 -33.50
C GLU A 171 -7.84 -7.34 -32.14
N LEU A 172 -7.05 -7.47 -31.07
CA LEU A 172 -7.45 -7.16 -29.69
C LEU A 172 -7.43 -5.65 -29.38
N GLY A 173 -6.83 -4.82 -30.24
CA GLY A 173 -6.75 -3.37 -30.04
C GLY A 173 -5.85 -2.92 -28.89
N ILE A 174 -4.90 -3.78 -28.49
CA ILE A 174 -3.96 -3.58 -27.38
C ILE A 174 -2.60 -3.07 -27.87
N ASP A 175 -1.90 -2.32 -27.03
CA ASP A 175 -0.54 -1.82 -27.31
C ASP A 175 0.53 -2.79 -26.78
N SER A 176 0.21 -3.47 -25.67
CA SER A 176 1.09 -4.41 -24.97
C SER A 176 0.31 -5.61 -24.44
N VAL A 177 1.01 -6.71 -24.14
CA VAL A 177 0.37 -7.82 -23.43
C VAL A 177 0.34 -7.51 -21.94
N VAL A 178 1.43 -6.96 -21.41
CA VAL A 178 1.58 -6.66 -19.98
C VAL A 178 1.73 -5.17 -19.75
N SER A 179 0.90 -4.59 -18.90
CA SER A 179 1.15 -3.29 -18.31
C SER A 179 2.09 -3.43 -17.11
N MET A 180 3.38 -3.26 -17.38
CA MET A 180 4.46 -3.29 -16.38
C MET A 180 5.16 -1.94 -16.36
N ALA A 181 5.37 -1.37 -15.17
CA ALA A 181 6.12 -0.13 -14.99
C ALA A 181 7.34 -0.37 -14.08
N ALA A 182 8.49 0.10 -14.55
CA ALA A 182 9.78 0.07 -13.85
C ALA A 182 10.46 1.45 -13.90
N GLY A 183 9.68 2.51 -14.18
CA GLY A 183 10.16 3.89 -14.19
C GLY A 183 10.51 4.42 -12.78
N PRO A 184 11.00 5.66 -12.68
CA PRO A 184 11.33 6.29 -11.41
C PRO A 184 10.15 6.24 -10.42
N GLY A 185 10.43 5.79 -9.19
CA GLY A 185 9.40 5.66 -8.15
C GLY A 185 8.57 4.37 -8.20
N MET A 186 8.78 3.49 -9.18
CA MET A 186 8.11 2.17 -9.26
C MET A 186 8.92 1.03 -8.63
N TYR A 187 9.91 1.35 -7.79
CA TYR A 187 10.81 0.37 -7.16
C TYR A 187 10.10 -0.63 -6.25
N TRP A 188 8.93 -0.31 -5.71
CA TRP A 188 8.15 -1.26 -4.92
C TRP A 188 7.53 -2.36 -5.81
N VAL A 189 7.19 -2.06 -7.07
CA VAL A 189 6.73 -3.09 -8.02
C VAL A 189 7.89 -4.00 -8.42
N THR A 190 9.05 -3.44 -8.77
CA THR A 190 10.19 -4.25 -9.22
C THR A 190 10.98 -4.89 -8.08
N GLY A 191 11.09 -4.21 -6.94
CA GLY A 191 11.88 -4.62 -5.78
C GLY A 191 11.08 -5.42 -4.75
N HIS A 192 9.75 -5.25 -4.67
CA HIS A 192 8.91 -6.10 -3.83
C HIS A 192 8.18 -7.14 -4.66
N HIS A 193 7.32 -6.76 -5.60
CA HIS A 193 6.43 -7.74 -6.25
C HIS A 193 7.18 -8.71 -7.17
N ASN A 194 7.98 -8.20 -8.11
CA ASN A 194 8.77 -9.06 -8.99
C ASN A 194 9.72 -9.92 -8.16
N PHE A 195 10.46 -9.29 -7.24
CA PHE A 195 11.43 -9.98 -6.42
C PHE A 195 10.80 -11.06 -5.53
N ASN A 196 9.53 -10.90 -5.14
CA ASN A 196 8.83 -11.94 -4.37
C ASN A 196 8.66 -13.23 -5.18
N SER A 197 8.63 -13.19 -6.51
CA SER A 197 8.65 -14.41 -7.34
C SER A 197 9.89 -15.27 -7.04
N LEU A 198 11.05 -14.65 -6.79
CA LEU A 198 12.26 -15.38 -6.34
C LEU A 198 12.05 -16.04 -4.97
N LEU A 199 11.41 -15.32 -4.05
CA LEU A 199 11.35 -15.66 -2.64
C LEU A 199 10.25 -16.69 -2.29
N SER A 200 9.09 -16.62 -2.95
CA SER A 200 7.89 -17.36 -2.52
C SER A 200 7.25 -18.23 -3.58
N ASN A 201 7.59 -18.07 -4.87
CA ASN A 201 6.94 -18.84 -5.93
C ASN A 201 7.01 -20.35 -5.67
N GLY A 202 5.89 -21.06 -5.80
CA GLY A 202 5.78 -22.50 -5.54
C GLY A 202 5.87 -22.94 -4.07
N LEU A 203 5.94 -22.01 -3.11
CA LEU A 203 5.98 -22.32 -1.68
C LEU A 203 4.60 -22.13 -1.01
N PRO A 204 4.30 -22.87 0.06
CA PRO A 204 3.13 -22.61 0.90
C PRO A 204 3.18 -21.22 1.54
N TYR A 205 2.00 -20.66 1.83
CA TYR A 205 1.89 -19.39 2.57
C TYR A 205 2.67 -19.46 3.89
N GLY A 206 3.51 -18.46 4.14
CA GLY A 206 4.33 -18.35 5.35
C GLY A 206 5.65 -19.13 5.32
N ASP A 207 5.98 -19.84 4.22
CA ASP A 207 7.29 -20.45 4.07
C ASP A 207 8.36 -19.36 3.82
N LEU A 208 9.31 -19.27 4.76
CA LEU A 208 10.41 -18.30 4.71
C LEU A 208 11.77 -18.97 4.41
N SER A 209 11.79 -20.24 3.97
CA SER A 209 13.04 -20.99 3.77
C SER A 209 13.99 -20.32 2.78
N VAL A 210 13.48 -19.89 1.63
CA VAL A 210 14.26 -19.18 0.60
C VAL A 210 14.69 -17.80 1.09
N THR A 211 13.78 -17.05 1.72
CA THR A 211 14.09 -15.74 2.31
C THR A 211 15.21 -15.83 3.34
N ASN A 212 15.11 -16.79 4.28
CA ASN A 212 16.11 -17.00 5.32
C ASN A 212 17.46 -17.48 4.74
N ALA A 213 17.44 -18.33 3.72
CA ALA A 213 18.65 -18.75 3.03
C ALA A 213 19.35 -17.56 2.35
N LEU A 214 18.57 -16.72 1.64
CA LEU A 214 19.08 -15.51 0.99
C LEU A 214 19.69 -14.53 2.00
N LEU A 215 19.01 -14.27 3.12
CA LEU A 215 19.52 -13.40 4.19
C LEU A 215 20.81 -13.94 4.84
N ALA A 216 20.99 -15.27 4.85
CA ALA A 216 22.23 -15.91 5.28
C ALA A 216 23.34 -15.91 4.20
N GLY A 217 23.10 -15.30 3.03
CA GLY A 217 24.04 -15.23 1.91
C GLY A 217 24.00 -16.45 0.98
N ASN A 218 23.03 -17.36 1.14
CA ASN A 218 22.89 -18.55 0.31
C ASN A 218 21.85 -18.31 -0.79
N VAL A 219 22.33 -17.96 -1.98
CA VAL A 219 21.48 -17.73 -3.16
C VAL A 219 21.18 -19.05 -3.86
N ASN A 220 19.91 -19.33 -4.12
CA ASN A 220 19.51 -20.43 -4.98
C ASN A 220 19.63 -20.00 -6.46
N ALA A 221 20.64 -20.53 -7.16
CA ALA A 221 20.90 -20.17 -8.56
C ALA A 221 19.74 -20.50 -9.50
N ALA A 222 19.11 -21.67 -9.36
CA ALA A 222 17.99 -22.06 -10.21
C ALA A 222 16.80 -21.10 -10.08
N ARG A 223 16.45 -20.73 -8.84
CA ARG A 223 15.39 -19.73 -8.61
C ARG A 223 15.76 -18.34 -9.12
N LEU A 224 17.05 -18.00 -9.10
CA LEU A 224 17.53 -16.72 -9.64
C LEU A 224 17.39 -16.70 -11.17
N ASP A 225 17.69 -17.80 -11.84
CA ASP A 225 17.49 -17.95 -13.29
C ASP A 225 16.00 -17.87 -13.64
N GLU A 226 15.14 -18.61 -12.93
CA GLU A 226 13.66 -18.54 -13.06
C GLU A 226 13.13 -17.11 -12.88
N TYR A 227 13.63 -16.39 -11.86
CA TYR A 227 13.29 -15.00 -11.63
C TYR A 227 13.72 -14.09 -12.79
N ALA A 228 14.93 -14.27 -13.32
CA ALA A 228 15.45 -13.49 -14.43
C ALA A 228 14.62 -13.73 -15.71
N ASP A 229 14.27 -14.99 -15.98
CA ASP A 229 13.40 -15.38 -17.09
C ASP A 229 12.00 -14.76 -16.95
N TRP A 230 11.41 -14.80 -15.76
CA TRP A 230 10.13 -14.16 -15.47
C TRP A 230 10.14 -12.65 -15.71
N VAL A 231 11.13 -11.94 -15.17
CA VAL A 231 11.26 -10.49 -15.39
C VAL A 231 11.47 -10.19 -16.87
N ASN A 232 12.31 -10.96 -17.56
CA ASN A 232 12.55 -10.80 -18.98
C ASN A 232 11.27 -11.01 -19.80
N LEU A 233 10.45 -12.00 -19.45
CA LEU A 233 9.16 -12.25 -20.10
C LEU A 233 8.22 -11.04 -19.94
N LEU A 234 8.03 -10.56 -18.70
CA LEU A 234 7.17 -9.39 -18.44
C LEU A 234 7.64 -8.16 -19.22
N PHE A 235 8.95 -7.91 -19.25
CA PHE A 235 9.52 -6.72 -19.89
C PHE A 235 9.50 -6.81 -21.41
N THR A 236 9.69 -8.01 -21.97
CA THR A 236 9.64 -8.25 -23.42
C THR A 236 8.28 -7.89 -24.00
N TYR A 237 7.21 -8.19 -23.26
CA TYR A 237 5.84 -8.02 -23.71
C TYR A 237 5.14 -6.76 -23.18
N ALA A 238 5.88 -5.88 -22.49
CA ALA A 238 5.39 -4.60 -22.01
C ALA A 238 5.48 -3.47 -23.06
N ASP A 239 4.66 -2.44 -22.89
CA ASP A 239 4.88 -1.18 -23.61
C ASP A 239 6.17 -0.52 -23.09
N LYS A 240 7.04 -0.09 -24.02
CA LYS A 240 8.36 0.46 -23.66
C LYS A 240 8.26 1.77 -22.88
N THR A 241 7.26 2.60 -23.18
CA THR A 241 7.10 3.91 -22.53
C THR A 241 6.62 3.72 -21.11
N VAL A 242 5.59 2.88 -20.90
CA VAL A 242 5.10 2.51 -19.57
C VAL A 242 6.21 1.83 -18.76
N LEU A 243 6.95 0.90 -19.37
CA LEU A 243 8.01 0.16 -18.68
C LEU A 243 9.13 1.07 -18.19
N THR A 244 9.66 1.94 -19.05
CA THR A 244 10.90 2.67 -18.75
C THR A 244 10.68 4.03 -18.09
N THR A 245 9.55 4.67 -18.35
CA THR A 245 9.26 6.03 -17.88
C THR A 245 7.91 6.17 -17.19
N GLY A 246 7.07 5.13 -17.26
CA GLY A 246 5.76 5.13 -16.66
C GLY A 246 5.78 5.08 -15.14
N ASN A 247 4.75 5.66 -14.57
CA ASN A 247 4.40 5.62 -13.16
C ASN A 247 3.16 4.74 -12.93
N TYR A 248 2.70 4.68 -11.68
CA TYR A 248 1.51 3.92 -11.27
C TYR A 248 0.29 4.24 -12.14
N ASP A 249 -0.04 5.52 -12.32
CA ASP A 249 -1.23 5.94 -13.07
C ASP A 249 -1.14 5.55 -14.55
N SER A 250 0.03 5.67 -15.17
CA SER A 250 0.22 5.25 -16.56
C SER A 250 0.07 3.72 -16.72
N GLN A 251 0.54 2.95 -15.73
CA GLN A 251 0.44 1.50 -15.72
C GLN A 251 -1.01 1.06 -15.57
N VAL A 252 -1.71 1.54 -14.53
CA VAL A 252 -3.11 1.22 -14.28
C VAL A 252 -4.00 1.75 -15.41
N GLY A 253 -3.70 2.96 -15.91
CA GLY A 253 -4.41 3.58 -17.02
C GLY A 253 -4.33 2.78 -18.32
N ALA A 254 -3.17 2.20 -18.66
CA ALA A 254 -3.05 1.35 -19.85
C ALA A 254 -3.96 0.12 -19.77
N PHE A 255 -4.09 -0.49 -18.58
CA PHE A 255 -4.98 -1.61 -18.36
C PHE A 255 -6.46 -1.21 -18.35
N LEU A 256 -6.82 -0.15 -17.62
CA LEU A 256 -8.18 0.40 -17.57
C LEU A 256 -8.73 0.73 -18.96
N ASN A 257 -7.88 1.29 -19.84
CA ASN A 257 -8.25 1.65 -21.21
C ASN A 257 -8.13 0.47 -22.20
N GLN A 258 -8.01 -0.77 -21.70
CA GLN A 258 -7.90 -1.99 -22.51
C GLN A 258 -6.75 -1.94 -23.52
N LYS A 259 -5.63 -1.29 -23.17
CA LYS A 259 -4.38 -1.23 -23.96
C LYS A 259 -3.34 -2.23 -23.51
N ALA A 260 -3.61 -2.96 -22.44
CA ALA A 260 -2.87 -4.13 -22.00
C ALA A 260 -3.84 -5.23 -21.58
N VAL A 261 -3.45 -6.49 -21.79
CA VAL A 261 -4.25 -7.66 -21.39
C VAL A 261 -4.06 -7.97 -19.91
N PHE A 262 -2.84 -7.76 -19.40
CA PHE A 262 -2.49 -7.97 -18.02
C PHE A 262 -2.01 -6.69 -17.35
N LEU A 263 -2.18 -6.61 -16.03
CA LEU A 263 -1.64 -5.58 -15.16
C LEU A 263 -0.87 -6.24 -14.01
N HIS A 264 0.42 -5.90 -13.89
CA HIS A 264 1.26 -6.38 -12.81
C HIS A 264 1.12 -5.49 -11.57
N GLN A 265 0.03 -5.70 -10.83
CA GLN A 265 -0.36 -5.00 -9.59
C GLN A 265 -1.15 -5.95 -8.67
N GLY A 266 -1.72 -5.43 -7.58
CA GLY A 266 -2.58 -6.16 -6.65
C GLY A 266 -3.92 -5.47 -6.42
N ASN A 267 -4.72 -6.02 -5.51
CA ASN A 267 -6.11 -5.63 -5.28
C ASN A 267 -6.31 -4.15 -4.89
N TRP A 268 -5.27 -3.42 -4.50
CA TRP A 268 -5.35 -1.97 -4.28
C TRP A 268 -5.77 -1.18 -5.54
N VAL A 269 -5.64 -1.76 -6.74
CA VAL A 269 -6.08 -1.10 -7.99
C VAL A 269 -7.60 -1.10 -8.16
N ASP A 270 -8.37 -1.85 -7.37
CA ASP A 270 -9.83 -1.98 -7.54
C ASP A 270 -10.52 -0.61 -7.54
N GLY A 271 -10.09 0.31 -6.68
CA GLY A 271 -10.61 1.68 -6.64
C GLY A 271 -10.30 2.48 -7.91
N ASN A 272 -9.17 2.22 -8.56
CA ASN A 272 -8.79 2.84 -9.83
C ASN A 272 -9.59 2.26 -11.01
N LEU A 273 -10.09 1.03 -10.89
CA LEU A 273 -10.76 0.28 -11.96
C LEU A 273 -12.28 0.31 -11.87
N LYS A 274 -12.86 1.15 -11.02
CA LYS A 274 -14.32 1.31 -10.88
C LYS A 274 -15.06 1.61 -12.20
N ASP A 275 -14.37 2.22 -13.16
CA ASP A 275 -14.90 2.62 -14.47
C ASP A 275 -14.53 1.62 -15.58
N ALA A 276 -13.91 0.47 -15.23
CA ALA A 276 -13.60 -0.58 -16.19
C ALA A 276 -14.88 -1.19 -16.76
N THR A 277 -14.87 -1.51 -18.06
CA THR A 277 -16.02 -2.05 -18.79
C THR A 277 -15.86 -3.52 -19.15
N PHE A 278 -14.98 -4.23 -18.43
CA PHE A 278 -14.61 -5.62 -18.67
C PHE A 278 -14.47 -6.34 -17.33
N ASP A 279 -14.61 -7.66 -17.34
CA ASP A 279 -14.39 -8.47 -16.14
C ASP A 279 -12.89 -8.62 -15.87
N MET A 280 -12.49 -8.32 -14.62
CA MET A 280 -11.11 -8.50 -14.16
C MET A 280 -11.04 -9.62 -13.12
N ALA A 281 -9.98 -10.42 -13.20
CA ALA A 281 -9.57 -11.32 -12.13
C ALA A 281 -8.04 -11.42 -12.08
N PHE A 282 -7.52 -12.21 -11.15
CA PHE A 282 -6.08 -12.39 -10.95
C PHE A 282 -5.65 -13.81 -11.29
N ALA A 283 -4.54 -13.92 -12.02
CA ALA A 283 -3.79 -15.15 -12.18
C ALA A 283 -2.53 -15.11 -11.28
N PRO A 284 -2.12 -16.24 -10.69
CA PRO A 284 -0.93 -16.30 -9.84
C PRO A 284 0.33 -16.02 -10.68
N HIS A 285 1.40 -15.53 -10.06
CA HIS A 285 2.70 -15.56 -10.74
C HIS A 285 3.09 -17.01 -11.03
N GLY A 286 3.44 -17.29 -12.29
CA GLY A 286 3.94 -18.59 -12.72
C GLY A 286 5.39 -18.47 -13.16
N SER A 287 6.30 -18.08 -12.26
CA SER A 287 7.71 -17.86 -12.62
C SER A 287 8.54 -19.15 -12.70
N SER A 288 7.94 -20.31 -12.41
CA SER A 288 8.54 -21.66 -12.46
C SER A 288 7.76 -22.60 -13.35
#